data_AF-A0A6J4VA85-F1
#
_entry.id   AF-A0A6J4VA85-F1
#
_cell.length_a   1.000
_cell.length_b   1.000
_cell.length_c   1.000
_cell.angle_alpha   90.00
_cell.angle_beta   90.00
_cell.angle_gamma   90.00
#
_symmetry.space_group_name_H-M   'P 1'
#
loop_
_entity.id
_entity.type
_entity.pdbx_description
1 polymer ?
#
loop_
_entity_poly.entity_id
_entity_poly.type
_entity_poly.pdbx_seq_one_letter_code
_entity_poly.pdbx_strand_id
1 'polypeptide(L)' 'MTQPQRYRWLTVGDHYTYVARPGKGTDARRGERCEVVTVPRSGRGPGNARVVFADGHVAIVPAGVLRKIHAP' A
#
# COMPACT_ATOMS: atom_id res chain seq x y z
N MET A 1 7.25 23.49 1.83
CA MET A 1 7.61 22.08 1.64
C MET A 1 6.62 21.23 2.42
N THR A 2 5.69 20.56 1.75
CA THR A 2 4.67 19.72 2.40
C THR A 2 5.36 18.44 2.89
N GLN A 3 5.26 18.13 4.18
CA GLN A 3 5.83 16.88 4.70
C GLN A 3 5.16 15.68 3.99
N PRO A 4 5.92 14.62 3.65
CA PRO A 4 5.34 13.45 3.01
C PRO A 4 4.28 12.83 3.93
N GLN A 5 3.09 12.58 3.37
CA GLN A 5 2.01 11.98 4.14
C GLN A 5 2.34 10.52 4.44
N ARG A 6 2.34 10.16 5.72
CA ARG A 6 2.78 8.84 6.21
C ARG A 6 1.73 8.20 7.10
N TYR A 7 1.64 6.87 7.02
CA TYR A 7 0.84 6.05 7.91
C TYR A 7 1.61 4.78 8.25
N ARG A 8 2.01 4.64 9.52
CA ARG A 8 2.90 3.56 9.98
C ARG A 8 4.21 3.54 9.17
N TRP A 9 4.45 2.48 8.40
CA TRP A 9 5.61 2.33 7.53
C TRP A 9 5.36 2.76 6.08
N LEU A 10 4.13 3.17 5.73
CA LEU A 10 3.76 3.63 4.39
C LEU A 10 4.02 5.12 4.23
N THR A 11 4.49 5.48 3.04
CA THR A 11 4.71 6.85 2.59
C THR A 11 3.99 7.01 1.25
N VAL A 12 3.27 8.11 1.05
CA VAL A 12 2.72 8.45 -0.27
C VAL A 12 3.84 8.70 -1.26
N GLY A 13 3.74 8.12 -2.46
CA GLY A 13 4.74 8.16 -3.54
C GLY A 13 5.77 7.02 -3.50
N ASP A 14 5.84 6.26 -2.40
CA ASP A 14 6.76 5.12 -2.29
C ASP A 14 6.14 3.83 -2.86
N HIS A 15 7.02 2.89 -3.25
CA HIS A 15 6.64 1.59 -3.76
C HIS A 15 6.71 0.49 -2.69
N TYR A 16 5.73 -0.41 -2.71
CA TYR A 16 5.58 -1.52 -1.77
C TYR A 16 5.19 -2.81 -2.49
N THR A 17 5.51 -3.95 -1.89
CA THR A 17 5.03 -5.25 -2.36
C THR A 17 3.63 -5.51 -1.80
N TYR A 18 2.69 -5.84 -2.67
CA TYR A 18 1.36 -6.30 -2.31
C TYR A 18 1.42 -7.76 -1.87
N VAL A 19 1.15 -8.03 -0.60
CA VAL A 19 1.24 -9.37 0.01
C VAL A 19 -0.07 -9.77 0.69
N ALA A 20 -1.21 -9.45 0.06
CA ALA A 20 -2.51 -9.86 0.58
C ALA A 20 -2.53 -11.34 0.91
N ARG A 21 -3.13 -11.66 2.06
CA ARG A 21 -3.42 -13.04 2.44
C ARG A 21 -4.64 -13.52 1.64
N PRO A 22 -4.75 -14.83 1.38
CA PRO A 22 -5.98 -15.45 0.89
C PRO A 22 -7.21 -14.90 1.62
N GLY A 23 -8.16 -14.34 0.88
CA GLY A 23 -9.39 -13.74 1.41
C GLY A 23 -9.26 -12.36 2.05
N LYS A 24 -8.13 -11.67 1.90
CA LYS A 24 -7.91 -10.28 2.37
C LYS A 24 -7.59 -9.29 1.23
N GLY A 25 -7.76 -9.72 -0.03
CA GLY A 25 -7.47 -8.93 -1.21
C GLY A 25 -7.55 -9.73 -2.50
N THR A 26 -6.99 -9.19 -3.59
CA THR A 26 -6.91 -9.86 -4.88
C THR A 26 -5.72 -10.79 -4.89
N ASP A 27 -5.94 -12.07 -4.56
CA ASP A 27 -4.88 -13.07 -4.45
C ASP A 27 -4.03 -13.19 -5.73
N ALA A 28 -4.62 -12.91 -6.90
CA ALA A 28 -3.95 -12.90 -8.20
C ALA A 28 -2.78 -11.90 -8.29
N ARG A 29 -2.79 -10.83 -7.48
CA ARG A 29 -1.75 -9.78 -7.51
C ARG A 29 -0.70 -9.91 -6.41
N ARG A 30 -0.78 -10.97 -5.60
CA ARG A 30 0.16 -11.20 -4.50
C ARG A 30 1.58 -11.32 -5.05
N GLY A 31 2.48 -10.45 -4.59
CA GLY A 31 3.85 -10.34 -5.05
C GLY A 31 4.10 -9.15 -5.99
N GLU A 32 3.05 -8.53 -6.53
CA GLU A 32 3.19 -7.35 -7.38
C GLU A 32 3.68 -6.13 -6.60
N ARG A 33 4.37 -5.24 -7.31
CA ARG A 33 4.74 -3.91 -6.80
C ARG A 33 3.60 -2.93 -7.06
N CYS A 34 3.38 -2.03 -6.10
CA CYS A 34 2.42 -0.96 -6.22
C CYS A 34 2.94 0.32 -5.56
N GLU A 35 2.56 1.46 -6.12
CA GLU A 35 2.80 2.78 -5.55
C GLU A 35 1.67 3.15 -4.59
N VAL A 36 1.99 3.69 -3.42
CA VAL A 36 0.99 4.23 -2.50
C VAL A 36 0.63 5.65 -2.88
N VAL A 37 -0.61 5.88 -3.30
CA VAL A 37 -1.11 7.21 -3.69
C VAL A 37 -1.81 7.93 -2.55
N THR A 38 -2.37 7.19 -1.60
CA THR A 38 -3.06 7.77 -0.44
C THR A 38 -2.93 6.85 0.75
N VAL A 39 -2.71 7.44 1.93
CA VAL A 39 -2.68 6.73 3.20
C VAL A 39 -3.82 7.19 4.12
N PRO A 40 -4.29 6.32 5.05
CA PRO A 40 -5.31 6.68 6.02
C PRO A 40 -4.90 7.89 6.88
N ARG A 41 -5.90 8.62 7.37
CA ARG A 41 -5.69 9.62 8.42
C ARG A 41 -5.29 8.90 9.71
N SER A 42 -4.31 9.45 10.43
CA SER A 42 -3.85 8.91 11.72
C SER A 42 -4.98 8.91 12.76
N GLY A 43 -5.03 7.87 13.62
CA GLY A 43 -5.87 7.86 14.82
C GLY A 43 -7.07 6.90 14.86
N ARG A 44 -7.39 6.15 13.79
CA ARG A 44 -8.46 5.12 13.83
C ARG A 44 -8.07 3.83 13.10
N GLY A 45 -7.93 2.74 13.86
CA GLY A 45 -7.97 1.36 13.38
C GLY A 45 -6.97 0.95 12.28
N PRO A 46 -7.08 -0.28 11.74
CA PRO A 46 -6.40 -0.65 10.51
C PRO A 46 -7.01 0.16 9.36
N GLY A 47 -6.23 1.08 8.81
CA GLY A 47 -6.68 1.92 7.70
C GLY A 47 -6.38 1.31 6.33
N ASN A 48 -7.16 1.71 5.34
CA ASN A 48 -6.96 1.33 3.94
C ASN A 48 -6.11 2.38 3.20
N ALA A 49 -5.16 1.92 2.41
CA ALA A 49 -4.38 2.73 1.49
C ALA A 49 -4.94 2.61 0.07
N ARG A 50 -4.82 3.68 -0.71
CA ARG A 50 -5.03 3.62 -2.16
C ARG A 50 -3.69 3.36 -2.82
N VAL A 51 -3.64 2.40 -3.72
CA VAL A 51 -2.44 2.02 -4.46
C VAL A 51 -2.68 1.97 -5.97
N VAL A 52 -1.62 2.17 -6.73
CA VAL A 52 -1.57 2.00 -8.18
C VAL A 52 -0.57 0.89 -8.50
N PHE A 53 -1.00 -0.12 -9.25
CA PHE A 53 -0.13 -1.18 -9.75
C PHE A 53 0.56 -0.76 -11.05
N ALA A 54 1.58 -1.50 -11.47
CA ALA A 54 2.39 -1.18 -12.65
C ALA A 54 1.58 -1.11 -13.96
N ASP A 55 0.46 -1.82 -14.04
CA ASP A 55 -0.47 -1.81 -15.18
C ASP A 55 -1.47 -0.64 -15.14
N GLY A 56 -1.31 0.30 -14.20
CA GLY A 56 -2.22 1.41 -13.97
C GLY A 56 -3.49 1.04 -13.21
N HIS A 57 -3.66 -0.22 -12.80
CA HIS A 57 -4.81 -0.61 -11.99
C HIS A 57 -4.77 0.06 -10.62
N VAL A 58 -5.92 0.57 -10.18
CA VAL A 58 -6.05 1.27 -8.90
C VAL A 58 -6.86 0.43 -7.93
N ALA A 59 -6.35 0.23 -6.72
CA ALA A 59 -7.04 -0.52 -5.68
C ALA A 59 -7.00 0.19 -4.33
N ILE A 60 -8.02 -0.09 -3.50
CA ILE A 60 -8.05 0.27 -2.08
C ILE A 60 -7.77 -1.01 -1.29
N VAL A 61 -6.69 -1.02 -0.51
CA VAL A 61 -6.17 -2.22 0.14
C VAL A 61 -5.88 -1.95 1.61
N PRO A 62 -6.05 -2.93 2.51
CA PRO A 62 -5.66 -2.76 3.90
C PRO A 62 -4.16 -2.47 4.01
N ALA A 63 -3.75 -1.46 4.77
CA ALA A 63 -2.33 -1.10 4.90
C ALA A 63 -1.43 -2.27 5.36
N GLY A 64 -2.00 -3.21 6.12
CA GLY A 64 -1.31 -4.42 6.59
C GLY A 64 -0.89 -5.41 5.50
N VAL A 65 -1.43 -5.29 4.28
CA VAL A 65 -1.06 -6.13 3.14
C VAL A 65 0.09 -5.56 2.32
N LEU A 66 0.65 -4.41 2.71
CA LEU A 66 1.76 -3.76 2.01
C LEU A 66 3.06 -3.94 2.79
N ARG A 67 4.11 -4.41 2.12
CA ARG A 67 5.45 -4.58 2.70
C ARG A 67 6.46 -3.69 2.01
N LYS A 68 7.38 -3.12 2.79
CA LYS A 68 8.51 -2.38 2.24
C LYS A 68 9.30 -3.29 1.32
N ILE A 69 9.66 -2.76 0.17
CA ILE A 69 10.64 -3.39 -0.71
C ILE A 69 11.99 -3.14 -0.03
N HIS A 70 12.61 -4.20 0.48
CA HIS A 70 14.02 -4.12 0.88
C HIS A 70 14.84 -4.13 -0.41
N ALA A 71 15.71 -3.13 -0.59
CA ALA A 71 16.79 -3.27 -1.56
C ALA A 71 17.67 -4.47 -1.14
N PRO A 72 18.19 -5.24 -2.09
CA PRO A 72 19.11 -6.35 -1.81
C PRO A 72 20.36 -5.88 -1.06
#